data_AF-A0A0R3W5W0-F1
#
_entry.id   AF-A0A0R3W5W0-F1
#
_cell.length_a   1.000
_cell.length_b   1.000
_cell.length_c   1.000
_cell.angle_alpha   90.00
_cell.angle_beta   90.00
_cell.angle_gamma   90.00
#
_symmetry.space_group_name_H-M   'P 1'
#
loop_
_entity.id
_entity.type
_entity.pdbx_description
1 polymer ?
#
loop_
_entity_poly.entity_id
_entity_poly.type
_entity_poly.pdbx_seq_one_letter_code
_entity_poly.pdbx_strand_id
1 'polypeptide(L)' 'MISGPCCRALYQFEAENDTELDFSEGDVIQLIRQVDENWYEGRLNDKKGFFPVNYVEVIEPLPPSATAYPTD' A
#
# COMPACT_ATOMS: atom_id res chain seq x y z
N MET A 1 0.91 11.94 13.20
CA MET A 1 -0.31 11.80 12.39
C MET A 1 0.15 11.59 10.96
N ILE A 2 -0.13 10.44 10.37
CA ILE A 2 0.05 10.27 8.92
C ILE A 2 -0.98 11.21 8.28
N SER A 3 -0.51 12.14 7.44
CA SER A 3 -1.38 13.01 6.64
C SER A 3 -1.21 12.57 5.21
N GLY A 4 -2.28 12.13 4.57
CA GLY A 4 -2.28 11.68 3.18
C GLY A 4 -2.67 10.22 2.99
N PRO A 5 -2.64 9.74 1.73
CA PRO A 5 -3.12 8.42 1.35
C PRO A 5 -2.52 7.30 2.20
N CYS A 6 -3.39 6.45 2.75
CA CYS A 6 -3.00 5.36 3.61
C CYS A 6 -4.03 4.22 3.60
N CYS A 7 -3.55 3.04 3.99
CA CYS A 7 -4.37 1.86 4.16
C CYS A 7 -4.04 1.16 5.48
N ARG A 8 -4.96 0.34 5.96
CA ARG A 8 -4.76 -0.56 7.09
C ARG A 8 -4.62 -2.00 6.60
N ALA A 9 -3.63 -2.71 7.12
CA ALA A 9 -3.48 -4.14 6.88
C ALA A 9 -4.64 -4.92 7.51
N LEU A 10 -5.33 -5.72 6.69
CA LEU A 10 -6.36 -6.67 7.13
C LEU A 10 -5.77 -8.02 7.55
N TYR A 11 -4.60 -8.36 7.01
CA TYR A 11 -3.86 -9.59 7.28
C TYR A 11 -2.36 -9.29 7.33
N GLN A 12 -1.59 -10.17 7.96
CA GLN A 12 -0.13 -10.14 7.87
C GLN A 12 0.33 -10.50 6.45
N PHE A 13 1.36 -9.82 5.97
CA PHE A 13 2.04 -10.13 4.71
C PHE A 13 3.55 -10.26 4.99
N GLU A 14 4.12 -11.41 4.63
CA GLU A 14 5.56 -11.67 4.72
C GLU A 14 6.18 -11.45 3.35
N ALA A 15 7.09 -10.47 3.24
CA ALA A 15 7.79 -10.18 2.00
C ALA A 15 8.69 -11.36 1.59
N GLU A 16 8.60 -11.78 0.33
CA GLU A 16 9.43 -12.85 -0.23
C GLU A 16 10.81 -12.33 -0.67
N ASN A 17 10.94 -11.03 -0.90
CA ASN A 17 12.16 -10.39 -1.40
C ASN A 17 12.24 -8.90 -0.98
N ASP A 18 13.39 -8.27 -1.20
CA ASP A 18 13.66 -6.88 -0.79
C ASP A 18 12.84 -5.80 -1.53
N THR A 19 12.05 -6.19 -2.55
CA THR A 19 11.15 -5.26 -3.27
C THR A 19 9.75 -5.22 -2.67
N GLU A 20 9.40 -6.19 -1.84
CA GLU A 20 8.13 -6.31 -1.15
C GLU A 20 8.17 -5.68 0.24
N LEU A 21 7.01 -5.25 0.73
CA LEU A 21 6.87 -4.62 2.04
C LEU A 21 6.19 -5.58 3.02
N ASP A 22 6.93 -6.09 4.00
CA ASP A 22 6.36 -6.86 5.11
C ASP A 22 5.59 -5.97 6.10
N PHE A 23 4.47 -6.47 6.61
CA PHE A 23 3.65 -5.81 7.65
C PHE A 23 2.76 -6.79 8.41
N SER A 24 2.30 -6.38 9.59
CA SER A 24 1.37 -7.13 10.43
C SER A 24 -0.07 -6.66 10.27
N GLU A 25 -1.02 -7.53 10.63
CA GLU A 25 -2.44 -7.14 10.72
C GLU A 25 -2.60 -5.90 11.63
N GLY A 26 -3.37 -4.92 11.16
CA GLY A 26 -3.63 -3.67 11.86
C GLY A 26 -2.62 -2.56 11.61
N ASP A 27 -1.50 -2.82 10.95
CA ASP A 27 -0.53 -1.78 10.58
C ASP A 27 -1.17 -0.74 9.65
N VAL A 28 -0.82 0.53 9.86
CA VAL A 28 -1.22 1.62 8.97
C VAL A 28 -0.05 1.98 8.06
N ILE A 29 -0.22 1.71 6.77
CA ILE A 29 0.79 1.85 5.74
C ILE A 29 0.49 3.11 4.93
N GLN A 30 1.51 3.92 4.70
CA GLN A 30 1.40 5.06 3.80
C GLN A 30 1.31 4.54 2.35
N LEU A 31 0.25 4.89 1.64
CA LEU A 31 0.11 4.59 0.22
C LEU A 31 0.90 5.60 -0.60
N ILE A 32 1.72 5.11 -1.54
CA ILE A 32 2.52 5.95 -2.45
C ILE A 32 1.88 5.97 -3.83
N ARG A 33 1.60 4.78 -4.39
CA ARG A 33 0.92 4.63 -5.68
C ARG A 33 0.30 3.24 -5.83
N GLN A 34 -0.64 3.12 -6.75
CA GLN A 34 -1.12 1.82 -7.21
C GLN A 34 -0.34 1.44 -8.46
N VAL A 35 0.40 0.34 -8.39
CA VAL A 35 1.21 -0.15 -9.50
C VAL A 35 0.32 -0.81 -10.53
N ASP A 36 -0.61 -1.65 -10.06
CA ASP A 36 -1.64 -2.31 -10.86
C ASP A 36 -2.86 -2.73 -9.99
N GLU A 37 -3.79 -3.52 -10.53
CA GLU A 37 -5.02 -4.02 -9.86
C GLU A 37 -4.72 -4.92 -8.66
N ASN A 38 -3.50 -5.48 -8.59
CA ASN A 38 -3.10 -6.43 -7.58
C ASN A 38 -2.09 -5.85 -6.58
N TRP A 39 -1.34 -4.82 -6.94
CA TRP A 39 -0.22 -4.31 -6.14
C TRP A 39 -0.27 -2.81 -5.86
N TYR A 40 -0.11 -2.48 -4.56
CA TYR A 40 0.26 -1.14 -4.11
C TYR A 40 1.76 -1.04 -3.90
N GLU A 41 2.29 0.17 -4.05
CA GLU A 41 3.56 0.56 -3.46
C GLU A 41 3.28 1.47 -2.26
N GLY A 42 3.88 1.16 -1.12
CA GLY A 42 3.72 1.98 0.07
C GLY A 42 4.94 1.96 0.97
N ARG A 43 4.81 2.66 2.10
CA ARG A 43 5.86 2.82 3.10
C ARG A 43 5.33 2.53 4.49
N LEU A 44 6.08 1.74 5.23
CA LEU A 44 5.87 1.47 6.65
C LEU A 44 7.21 1.69 7.37
N ASN A 45 7.24 2.63 8.31
CA ASN A 45 8.48 3.09 8.96
C ASN A 45 9.53 3.54 7.91
N ASP A 46 10.71 2.93 7.93
CA ASP A 46 11.80 3.22 7.00
C ASP A 46 11.85 2.27 5.78
N LYS A 47 10.89 1.33 5.69
CA LYS A 47 10.79 0.39 4.57
C LYS A 47 9.77 0.85 3.55
N LYS A 48 10.09 0.65 2.28
CA LYS A 48 9.23 0.90 1.13
C LYS A 48 9.24 -0.33 0.24
N GLY A 49 8.07 -0.76 -0.23
CA GLY A 49 7.96 -1.92 -1.10
C GLY A 49 6.54 -2.15 -1.60
N PHE A 50 6.38 -3.24 -2.33
CA PHE A 50 5.11 -3.66 -2.91
C PHE A 50 4.32 -4.59 -1.97
N PHE A 51 3.01 -4.50 -2.03
CA PHE A 51 2.13 -5.42 -1.32
C PHE A 51 0.76 -5.59 -1.99
N PRO A 52 0.08 -6.72 -1.76
CA PRO A 52 -1.18 -7.02 -2.42
C PRO A 52 -2.34 -6.12 -1.97
N VAL A 53 -3.11 -5.62 -2.93
CA VAL A 53 -4.30 -4.78 -2.73
C VAL A 53 -5.33 -5.47 -1.84
N ASN A 54 -5.51 -6.79 -1.99
CA ASN A 54 -6.51 -7.56 -1.25
C ASN A 54 -6.14 -7.82 0.23
N TYR A 55 -4.94 -7.42 0.66
CA TYR A 55 -4.49 -7.59 2.05
C TYR A 55 -4.72 -6.33 2.90
N VAL A 56 -5.20 -5.26 2.28
CA VAL A 56 -5.36 -3.97 2.93
C VAL A 56 -6.73 -3.37 2.67
N GLU A 57 -7.16 -2.53 3.58
CA GLU A 57 -8.32 -1.66 3.44
C GLU A 57 -7.83 -0.21 3.29
N VAL A 58 -8.20 0.45 2.21
CA VAL A 58 -7.85 1.86 1.97
C VAL A 58 -8.63 2.75 2.93
N ILE A 59 -7.92 3.51 3.77
CA ILE A 59 -8.50 4.50 4.70
C ILE A 59 -8.59 5.86 4.01
N GLU A 60 -7.49 6.27 3.38
CA GLU A 60 -7.42 7.49 2.58
C GLU A 60 -6.89 7.10 1.18
N PRO A 61 -7.69 7.28 0.11
CA PRO A 61 -7.32 6.83 -1.22
C PRO A 61 -6.20 7.67 -1.83
N LEU A 62 -5.49 7.06 -2.77
CA LEU A 62 -4.53 7.77 -3.61
C LEU A 62 -5.24 8.83 -4.48
N PRO A 63 -4.59 9.97 -4.77
CA PRO A 63 -5.12 10.90 -5.76
C PRO A 63 -5.15 10.23 -7.15
N PRO A 64 -6.03 10.67 -8.07
CA PRO A 64 -6.16 10.08 -9.41
C PRO A 64 -4.87 10.11 -10.24
N SER A 65 -3.95 11.03 -9.92
CA SER A 65 -2.63 11.12 -10.58
C SER A 65 -1.64 10.02 -10.14
N ALA A 66 -1.92 9.32 -9.03
CA ALA A 66 -1.07 8.28 -8.46
C ALA A 66 -1.60 6.86 -8.72
N THR A 67 -2.72 6.73 -9.43
CA THR A 67 -3.20 5.46 -9.97
C THR A 67 -2.63 5.29 -11.39
N ALA A 68 -2.01 4.15 -11.68
CA ALA A 68 -1.50 3.86 -13.04
C ALA A 68 -2.62 3.64 -14.08
N TYR A 69 -3.88 3.63 -13.64
CA TYR A 69 -5.05 3.51 -14.49
C TYR A 69 -5.54 4.88 -14.93
N PRO A 70 -5.47 5.23 -16.23
CA PRO A 70 -6.29 6.31 -16.74
C PRO A 70 -7.75 5.85 -16.62
N THR A 71 -8.53 6.53 -15.79
CA THR A 71 -9.99 6.57 -15.98
C THR A 71 -10.24 7.24 -17.32
N ASP A 72 -10.48 6.43 -18.36
CA ASP A 72 -11.17 6.86 -19.58
C ASP A 72 -12.64 7.16 -19.24
#